data_AF-A0A553FVN1-F1
#
_entry.id   AF-A0A553FVN1-F1
#
_cell.length_a   1.000
_cell.length_b   1.000
_cell.length_c   1.000
_cell.angle_alpha   90.00
_cell.angle_beta   90.00
_cell.angle_gamma   90.00
#
_symmetry.space_group_name_H-M   'P 1'
#
loop_
_entity.id
_entity.type
_entity.pdbx_description
1 polymer ?
#
loop_
_entity_poly.entity_id
_entity_poly.type
_entity_poly.pdbx_seq_one_letter_code
_entity_poly.pdbx_strand_id
1 'polypeptide(L)'
;MRLLILTSFLILVYSASSYAQSKEEKSSSNPNSFSPYSSKEEKTQVRQIKKRQKKKSFRNSFNKDMDQKIKEFDKRMQANAKMARKKEREMQKPQYSDPSYFGHKRKPKKRPVGKRKFCKECSIVH
;
A
#
# COMPACT_ATOMS: atom_id res chain seq x y z
N MET A 1 -43.60 -14.17 -59.16
CA MET A 1 -43.99 -13.56 -57.86
C MET A 1 -43.52 -14.37 -56.65
N ARG A 2 -43.83 -15.66 -56.51
CA ARG A 2 -43.38 -16.48 -55.36
C ARG A 2 -41.85 -16.61 -55.20
N LEU A 3 -41.11 -16.69 -56.31
CA LEU A 3 -39.63 -16.74 -56.30
C LEU A 3 -38.97 -15.42 -55.86
N LEU A 4 -39.58 -14.26 -56.16
CA LEU A 4 -39.06 -12.95 -55.76
C LEU A 4 -39.30 -12.65 -54.27
N ILE A 5 -40.35 -13.25 -53.69
CA ILE A 5 -40.68 -13.12 -52.27
C ILE A 5 -39.75 -14.00 -51.42
N LEU A 6 -39.33 -15.16 -51.94
CA LEU A 6 -38.39 -16.04 -51.25
C LEU A 6 -36.96 -15.50 -51.25
N THR A 7 -36.53 -14.84 -52.33
CA THR A 7 -35.19 -14.24 -52.40
C THR A 7 -35.07 -12.97 -51.55
N SER A 8 -36.12 -12.17 -51.42
CA SER A 8 -36.11 -10.97 -50.56
C SER A 8 -36.03 -11.33 -49.07
N PHE A 9 -36.69 -12.40 -48.64
CA PHE A 9 -36.60 -12.89 -47.26
C PHE A 9 -35.20 -13.41 -46.91
N LEU A 10 -34.51 -14.06 -47.85
CA LEU A 10 -33.18 -14.60 -47.62
C LEU A 10 -32.13 -13.50 -47.38
N ILE A 11 -32.26 -12.36 -48.07
CA ILE A 11 -31.35 -11.21 -47.97
C ILE A 11 -31.54 -10.46 -46.64
N LEU A 12 -32.79 -10.41 -46.12
CA LEU A 12 -33.10 -9.74 -44.86
C LEU A 12 -32.56 -10.49 -43.63
N VAL A 13 -32.49 -11.83 -43.70
CA VAL A 13 -31.95 -12.66 -42.61
C VAL A 13 -30.41 -12.56 -42.53
N TYR A 14 -29.73 -12.41 -43.67
CA TYR A 14 -28.26 -12.30 -43.71
C TYR A 14 -27.72 -10.96 -43.19
N SER A 15 -28.54 -9.91 -43.12
CA SER A 15 -28.12 -8.59 -42.65
C SER A 15 -28.26 -8.41 -41.12
N ALA A 16 -28.96 -9.31 -40.43
CA ALA A 16 -29.16 -9.25 -38.98
C ALA A 16 -27.97 -9.78 -38.15
N SER A 17 -27.02 -10.51 -38.75
CA SER A 17 -25.88 -11.12 -38.06
C SER A 17 -24.65 -10.22 -37.91
N SER A 18 -24.69 -8.97 -38.39
CA SER A 18 -23.54 -8.05 -38.37
C SER A 18 -23.47 -7.10 -37.15
N TYR A 19 -24.42 -7.16 -36.22
CA TYR A 19 -24.47 -6.30 -35.01
C TYR A 19 -23.94 -6.96 -33.73
N ALA A 20 -23.06 -7.97 -33.84
CA ALA A 20 -22.36 -8.57 -32.71
C ALA A 20 -20.88 -8.13 -32.66
N GLN A 21 -20.62 -6.82 -32.72
CA GLN A 21 -19.29 -6.27 -32.41
C GLN A 21 -19.22 -5.88 -30.93
N SER A 22 -18.57 -6.75 -30.16
CA SER A 22 -17.86 -6.53 -28.90
C SER A 22 -18.13 -5.21 -28.14
N LYS A 23 -19.00 -5.27 -27.13
CA LYS A 23 -18.80 -4.46 -25.93
C LYS A 23 -17.67 -5.11 -25.15
N GLU A 24 -16.48 -4.53 -25.20
CA GLU A 24 -15.45 -4.80 -24.22
C GLU A 24 -15.98 -4.29 -22.88
N GLU A 25 -16.28 -5.21 -21.95
CA GLU A 25 -16.59 -4.85 -20.58
C GLU A 25 -15.38 -4.10 -20.02
N LYS A 26 -15.58 -2.83 -19.64
CA LYS A 26 -14.64 -2.13 -18.77
C LYS A 26 -14.59 -2.91 -17.46
N SER A 27 -13.67 -3.85 -17.37
CA SER A 27 -13.24 -4.38 -16.08
C SER A 27 -12.81 -3.17 -15.25
N SER A 28 -13.48 -2.98 -14.12
CA SER A 28 -13.04 -2.10 -13.06
C SER A 28 -11.74 -2.66 -12.50
N SER A 29 -10.65 -2.43 -13.24
CA SER A 29 -9.30 -2.70 -12.77
C SER A 29 -9.05 -1.74 -11.61
N ASN A 30 -9.23 -2.26 -10.40
CA ASN A 30 -8.62 -1.68 -9.22
C ASN A 30 -7.12 -1.54 -9.53
N PRO A 31 -6.52 -0.35 -9.40
CA PRO A 31 -5.11 -0.17 -9.69
C PRO A 31 -4.29 -1.04 -8.73
N ASN A 32 -3.82 -2.16 -9.24
CA ASN A 32 -2.93 -3.08 -8.56
C ASN A 32 -1.48 -2.68 -8.89
N SER A 33 -0.66 -2.56 -7.84
CA SER A 33 0.73 -2.03 -7.89
C SER A 33 1.70 -2.86 -8.75
N PHE A 34 1.21 -3.94 -9.36
CA PHE A 34 1.98 -4.88 -10.17
C PHE A 34 1.75 -4.74 -11.68
N SER A 35 0.78 -3.93 -12.12
CA SER A 35 0.58 -3.68 -13.55
C SER A 35 1.47 -2.50 -14.02
N PRO A 36 2.24 -2.66 -15.12
CA PRO A 36 2.96 -1.54 -15.69
C PRO A 36 1.94 -0.51 -16.21
N TYR A 37 2.03 0.72 -15.71
CA TYR A 37 1.20 1.83 -16.15
C TYR A 37 1.49 2.12 -17.63
N SER A 38 0.56 1.74 -18.51
CA SER A 38 0.62 2.10 -19.93
C SER A 38 0.08 3.53 -20.09
N SER A 39 0.98 4.51 -20.16
CA SER A 39 0.63 5.87 -20.53
C SER A 39 0.18 5.85 -21.99
N LYS A 40 -1.12 6.08 -22.23
CA LYS A 40 -1.64 6.38 -23.58
C LYS A 40 -0.78 7.49 -24.19
N GLU A 41 -0.35 7.26 -25.43
CA GLU A 41 0.56 8.10 -26.20
C GLU A 41 0.11 9.56 -26.23
N GLU A 42 0.68 10.40 -25.36
CA GLU A 42 0.60 11.85 -25.50
C GLU A 42 1.56 12.27 -26.62
N LYS A 43 0.99 12.62 -27.78
CA LYS A 43 1.70 13.23 -28.91
C LYS A 43 2.50 14.44 -28.44
N THR A 44 3.77 14.23 -28.21
CA THR A 44 4.68 15.27 -27.72
C THR A 44 4.97 16.22 -28.87
N GLN A 45 4.35 17.40 -28.86
CA GLN A 45 4.72 18.48 -29.79
C GLN A 45 6.16 18.90 -29.47
N VAL A 46 7.09 18.58 -30.36
CA VAL A 46 8.51 18.93 -30.25
C VAL A 46 8.65 20.44 -30.48
N ARG A 47 8.46 21.23 -29.42
CA ARG A 47 8.95 22.61 -29.40
C ARG A 47 10.47 22.55 -29.35
N GLN A 48 11.13 23.11 -30.38
CA GLN A 48 12.58 23.26 -30.40
C GLN A 48 13.01 24.23 -29.28
N ILE A 49 13.52 23.67 -28.18
CA ILE A 49 13.94 24.43 -27.02
C ILE A 49 15.40 24.88 -27.20
N LYS A 50 15.61 26.16 -27.51
CA LYS A 50 16.89 26.85 -27.25
C LYS A 50 17.12 26.91 -25.72
N LYS A 51 17.78 25.90 -25.12
CA LYS A 51 18.23 25.94 -23.71
C LYS A 51 19.65 25.37 -23.58
N ARG A 52 20.66 26.22 -23.75
CA ARG A 52 22.05 25.85 -23.44
C ARG A 52 22.56 26.39 -22.09
N GLN A 53 21.89 27.32 -21.43
CA GLN A 53 22.40 27.94 -20.19
C GLN A 53 21.70 27.50 -18.88
N LYS A 54 20.48 26.96 -18.91
CA LYS A 54 19.73 26.56 -17.69
C LYS A 54 20.13 25.20 -17.09
N LYS A 55 20.98 24.41 -17.76
CA LYS A 55 21.31 23.04 -17.29
C LYS A 55 22.17 23.02 -16.02
N LYS A 56 23.04 24.01 -15.79
CA LYS A 56 23.90 24.07 -14.60
C LYS A 56 23.10 24.42 -13.32
N SER A 57 22.17 25.37 -13.39
CA SER A 57 21.35 25.74 -12.22
C SER A 57 20.36 24.64 -11.82
N PHE A 58 19.77 23.95 -12.80
CA PHE A 58 18.90 22.79 -12.54
C PHE A 58 19.67 21.65 -11.86
N ARG A 59 20.89 21.34 -12.32
CA ARG A 59 21.71 20.27 -11.73
C ARG A 59 22.10 20.58 -10.28
N ASN A 60 22.44 21.83 -9.96
CA ASN A 60 22.71 22.24 -8.58
C ASN A 60 21.46 22.15 -7.69
N SER A 61 20.29 22.55 -8.18
CA SER A 61 19.04 22.41 -7.44
C SER A 61 18.68 20.94 -7.20
N PHE A 62 18.85 20.10 -8.23
CA PHE A 62 18.60 18.66 -8.14
C PHE A 62 19.54 17.99 -7.14
N ASN A 63 20.84 18.32 -7.17
CA ASN A 63 21.80 17.77 -6.21
C ASN A 63 21.45 18.18 -4.76
N LYS A 64 21.05 19.44 -4.53
CA LYS A 64 20.60 19.90 -3.21
C LYS A 64 19.37 19.14 -2.70
N ASP A 65 18.40 18.90 -3.58
CA ASP A 65 17.21 18.10 -3.26
C ASP A 65 17.58 16.64 -2.94
N MET A 66 18.53 16.06 -3.68
CA MET A 66 19.06 14.72 -3.37
C MET A 66 19.77 14.68 -2.02
N ASP A 67 20.63 15.64 -1.72
CA ASP A 67 21.33 15.72 -0.43
C ASP A 67 20.35 15.87 0.74
N GLN A 68 19.25 16.61 0.54
CA GLN A 68 18.17 16.73 1.53
C GLN A 68 17.46 15.38 1.74
N LYS A 69 17.10 14.68 0.67
CA LYS A 69 16.44 13.37 0.75
C LYS A 69 17.32 12.31 1.41
N ILE A 70 18.63 12.32 1.16
CA ILE A 70 19.59 11.42 1.83
C ILE A 70 19.58 11.72 3.34
N LYS A 71 19.68 12.99 3.74
CA LYS A 71 19.64 13.38 5.15
C LYS A 71 18.31 12.99 5.83
N GLU A 72 17.19 13.15 5.14
CA GLU A 72 15.88 12.74 5.64
C GLU A 72 15.76 11.22 5.79
N PHE A 73 16.31 10.47 4.83
CA PHE A 73 16.40 9.02 4.91
C PHE A 73 17.23 8.58 6.13
N ASP A 74 18.43 9.14 6.30
CA ASP A 74 19.31 8.81 7.41
C ASP A 74 18.65 9.12 8.76
N LYS A 75 17.98 10.28 8.88
CA LYS A 75 17.21 10.64 10.08
C LYS A 75 16.11 9.62 10.38
N ARG A 76 15.36 9.17 9.37
CA ARG A 76 14.32 8.14 9.54
C ARG A 76 14.92 6.81 9.96
N MET A 77 16.03 6.40 9.36
CA MET A 77 16.74 5.17 9.72
C MET A 77 17.23 5.20 11.17
N GLN A 78 17.84 6.31 11.59
CA GLN A 78 18.29 6.50 12.98
C GLN A 78 17.13 6.51 13.97
N ALA A 79 16.03 7.19 13.65
CA ALA A 79 14.83 7.20 14.49
C ALA A 79 14.23 5.80 14.64
N ASN A 80 14.13 5.04 13.54
CA ASN A 80 13.65 3.67 13.55
C ASN A 80 14.55 2.75 14.39
N ALA A 81 15.88 2.86 14.23
CA ALA A 81 16.84 2.11 15.03
C ALA A 81 16.72 2.42 16.53
N LYS A 82 16.55 3.70 16.89
CA LYS A 82 16.33 4.13 18.28
C LYS A 82 15.03 3.57 18.85
N MET A 83 13.95 3.60 18.08
CA MET A 83 12.66 3.03 18.47
C MET A 83 12.72 1.52 18.65
N ALA A 84 13.40 0.80 17.74
CA ALA A 84 13.61 -0.63 17.86
C ALA A 84 14.37 -1.00 19.14
N ARG A 85 15.50 -0.31 19.42
CA ARG A 85 16.27 -0.50 20.66
C ARG A 85 15.44 -0.20 21.92
N LYS A 86 14.58 0.82 21.89
CA LYS A 86 13.69 1.13 23.02
C LYS A 86 12.68 0.01 23.26
N LYS A 87 12.04 -0.48 22.19
CA LYS A 87 11.10 -1.61 22.25
C LYS A 87 11.76 -2.87 22.79
N GLU A 88 12.96 -3.19 22.31
CA GLU A 88 13.75 -4.33 22.79
C GLU A 88 13.99 -4.28 24.30
N ARG A 89 14.45 -3.13 24.82
CA ARG A 89 14.63 -2.93 26.27
C ARG A 89 13.33 -3.05 27.06
N GLU A 90 12.21 -2.61 26.49
CA GLU A 90 10.90 -2.74 27.12
C GLU A 90 10.41 -4.19 27.16
N MET A 91 10.63 -4.96 26.09
CA MET A 91 10.31 -6.38 26.02
C MET A 91 11.17 -7.23 26.96
N GLN A 92 12.42 -6.84 27.21
CA GLN A 92 13.30 -7.51 28.18
C GLN A 92 12.89 -7.29 29.64
N LYS A 93 11.93 -6.40 29.93
CA LYS A 93 11.45 -6.22 31.30
C LYS A 93 10.78 -7.51 31.78
N PRO A 94 10.98 -7.90 33.05
CA PRO A 94 10.40 -9.12 33.62
C PRO A 94 8.87 -9.13 33.56
N GLN A 95 8.25 -7.95 33.43
CA GLN A 95 6.82 -7.81 33.23
C GLN A 95 6.28 -8.57 32.01
N TYR A 96 7.08 -8.71 30.95
CA TYR A 96 6.67 -9.36 29.71
C TYR A 96 7.22 -10.79 29.56
N SER A 97 8.12 -11.22 30.46
CA SER A 97 8.78 -12.53 30.39
C SER A 97 8.39 -13.50 31.53
N ASP A 98 8.12 -13.01 32.75
CA ASP A 98 7.77 -13.84 33.90
C ASP A 98 6.24 -13.95 34.05
N PRO A 99 5.68 -15.18 34.09
CA PRO A 99 4.26 -15.39 34.36
C PRO A 99 3.73 -14.77 35.65
N SER A 100 4.60 -14.58 36.64
CA SER A 100 4.26 -13.96 37.91
C SER A 100 3.85 -12.48 37.77
N TYR A 101 4.17 -11.83 36.66
CA TYR A 101 3.89 -10.42 36.41
C TYR A 101 2.72 -10.18 35.46
N PHE A 102 2.06 -11.23 34.93
CA PHE A 102 0.99 -11.07 33.94
C PHE A 102 -0.08 -10.07 34.41
N GLY A 103 -0.25 -9.00 33.65
CA GLY A 103 -1.23 -7.93 33.94
C GLY A 103 -0.83 -6.95 35.05
N HIS A 104 0.34 -7.10 35.67
CA HIS A 104 0.79 -6.24 36.77
C HIS A 104 2.05 -5.47 36.46
N LYS A 105 2.10 -4.22 36.92
CA LYS A 105 3.33 -3.42 36.90
C LYS A 105 4.36 -3.91 37.93
N ARG A 106 3.92 -4.60 38.99
CA ARG A 106 4.76 -5.11 40.08
C ARG A 106 4.38 -6.53 40.42
N LYS A 107 5.36 -7.36 40.81
CA LYS A 107 5.10 -8.72 41.25
C LYS A 107 4.08 -8.71 42.40
N PRO A 108 2.98 -9.47 42.29
CA PRO A 108 2.04 -9.64 43.39
C PRO A 108 2.70 -10.20 44.64
N LYS A 109 2.25 -9.74 45.81
CA LYS A 109 2.75 -10.24 47.09
C LYS A 109 2.28 -11.69 47.30
N LYS A 110 3.21 -12.63 47.37
CA LYS A 110 2.92 -14.04 47.74
C LYS A 110 2.42 -14.10 49.18
N ARG A 111 1.23 -14.65 49.41
CA ARG A 111 0.62 -14.80 50.75
C ARG A 111 0.50 -16.27 51.16
N PRO A 112 0.54 -16.58 52.48
CA PRO A 112 0.29 -17.93 52.96
C PRO A 112 -1.14 -18.37 52.66
N VAL A 113 -1.36 -19.69 52.69
CA VAL A 113 -2.68 -20.30 52.49
C VAL A 113 -3.66 -19.73 53.54
N GLY A 114 -4.85 -19.33 53.10
CA GLY A 114 -5.87 -18.68 53.96
C GLY A 114 -5.80 -17.15 54.02
N LYS A 115 -4.70 -16.52 53.58
CA LYS A 115 -4.58 -15.03 53.54
C LYS A 115 -4.49 -14.46 52.12
N ARG A 116 -4.62 -15.30 51.10
CA ARG A 116 -4.56 -14.86 49.70
C ARG A 116 -5.72 -13.92 49.37
N LYS A 117 -5.50 -12.94 48.49
CA LYS A 117 -6.58 -12.01 48.07
C LYS A 117 -6.70 -11.99 46.56
N PHE A 118 -7.91 -11.76 46.09
CA PHE A 118 -8.20 -11.53 44.68
C PHE A 118 -7.56 -10.21 44.22
N CYS A 119 -6.85 -10.24 43.09
CA CYS A 119 -6.27 -9.05 42.49
C CYS A 119 -7.17 -8.53 41.37
N LYS A 120 -7.44 -7.22 41.41
CA LYS A 120 -8.35 -6.55 40.46
C LYS A 120 -7.76 -6.39 39.06
N GLU A 121 -6.44 -6.47 38.92
CA GLU A 121 -5.74 -6.23 37.66
C GLU A 121 -5.67 -7.49 36.76
N CYS A 122 -5.47 -8.67 37.35
CA CYS A 122 -5.30 -9.95 36.63
C CYS A 122 -6.42 -10.96 36.89
N SER A 123 -7.39 -10.61 37.74
CA SER A 123 -8.53 -11.45 38.10
C SER A 123 -8.17 -12.84 38.64
N ILE A 124 -7.02 -12.98 39.31
CA ILE A 124 -6.57 -14.21 39.99
C ILE A 124 -6.25 -13.93 41.47
N VAL A 125 -6.12 -15.00 42.25
CA VAL A 125 -5.85 -14.94 43.70
C VAL A 125 -4.35 -15.11 43.96
N HIS A 126 -3.72 -14.17 44.67
CA HIS A 126 -2.31 -14.24 45.08
C HIS A 126 -2.11 -14.28 46.61
#